data_AF-A0A640S6U0-F1
#
_entry.id   AF-A0A640S6U0-F1
#
_cell.length_a   1.000
_cell.length_b   1.000
_cell.length_c   1.000
_cell.angle_alpha   90.00
_cell.angle_beta   90.00
_cell.angle_gamma   90.00
#
_symmetry.space_group_name_H-M   'P 1'
#
loop_
_entity.id
_entity.type
_entity.pdbx_description
1 polymer ?
#
loop_
_entity_poly.entity_id
_entity_poly.type
_entity_poly.pdbx_seq_one_letter_code
_entity_poly.pdbx_strand_id
1 'polypeptide(L)'
;MNEGLGHEGEAVELKAEELRLVAIRRRATQLAVALVTEPFSTDTHEQLRSYVEQDADEAQVLVTQVLALPPARLRERIAELTQSKTVQREVTA
;
A
#
# COMPACT_ATOMS: atom_id res chain seq x y z
N MET A 1 16.53 -19.47 -38.51
CA MET A 1 16.94 -18.18 -37.94
C MET A 1 16.04 -17.93 -36.77
N ASN A 2 16.54 -18.30 -35.60
CA ASN A 2 15.85 -18.26 -34.32
C ASN A 2 16.34 -17.00 -33.62
N GLU A 3 15.42 -16.13 -33.19
CA GLU A 3 15.55 -15.33 -31.97
C GLU A 3 14.28 -14.50 -31.78
N GLY A 4 13.33 -15.10 -31.05
CA GLY A 4 12.30 -14.35 -30.36
C GLY A 4 12.91 -13.62 -29.18
N LEU A 5 12.54 -12.35 -29.02
CA LEU A 5 12.65 -11.62 -27.76
C LEU A 5 11.37 -10.82 -27.60
N GLY A 6 10.32 -11.52 -27.16
CA GLY A 6 9.24 -10.87 -26.46
C GLY A 6 9.82 -10.26 -25.19
N HIS A 7 9.93 -8.94 -25.13
CA HIS A 7 9.92 -8.23 -23.86
C HIS A 7 8.49 -8.36 -23.30
N GLU A 8 8.16 -9.55 -22.83
CA GLU A 8 7.10 -9.70 -21.85
C GLU A 8 7.61 -9.00 -20.60
N GLY A 9 7.19 -7.74 -20.42
CA GLY A 9 7.64 -6.89 -19.32
C GLY A 9 7.48 -7.64 -18.00
N GLU A 10 8.60 -7.82 -17.32
CA GLU A 10 8.69 -8.51 -16.03
C GLU A 10 7.60 -7.94 -15.11
N ALA A 11 6.75 -8.82 -14.58
CA ALA A 11 5.65 -8.41 -13.73
C ALA A 11 6.23 -7.78 -12.46
N VAL A 12 6.18 -6.45 -12.36
CA VAL A 12 6.58 -5.76 -11.14
C VAL A 12 5.52 -6.06 -10.09
N GLU A 13 5.94 -6.67 -8.99
CA GLU A 13 5.11 -6.95 -7.81
C GLU A 13 5.46 -5.99 -6.66
N LEU A 14 4.48 -5.78 -5.78
CA LEU A 14 4.72 -5.08 -4.52
C LEU A 14 5.56 -5.94 -3.58
N LYS A 15 6.52 -5.31 -2.91
CA LYS A 15 7.26 -5.94 -1.81
C LYS A 15 6.33 -6.17 -0.63
N ALA A 16 6.67 -7.10 0.26
CA ALA A 16 5.85 -7.42 1.42
C ALA A 16 5.57 -6.21 2.33
N GLU A 17 6.54 -5.32 2.48
CA GLU A 17 6.39 -4.05 3.22
C GLU A 17 5.42 -3.10 2.51
N GLU A 18 5.51 -3.01 1.17
CA GLU A 18 4.66 -2.14 0.36
C GLU A 18 3.22 -2.66 0.36
N LEU A 19 3.01 -3.98 0.26
CA LEU A 19 1.70 -4.63 0.40
C LEU A 19 1.07 -4.34 1.76
N ARG A 20 1.84 -4.49 2.84
CA ARG A 20 1.36 -4.19 4.20
C ARG A 20 0.99 -2.73 4.35
N LEU A 21 1.81 -1.81 3.86
CA LEU A 21 1.52 -0.38 3.92
C LEU A 21 0.26 -0.01 3.11
N VAL A 22 0.05 -0.64 1.95
CA VAL A 22 -1.18 -0.48 1.15
C VAL A 22 -2.40 -0.98 1.92
N ALA A 23 -2.33 -2.16 2.53
CA ALA A 23 -3.41 -2.74 3.33
C ALA A 23 -3.78 -1.86 4.53
N ILE A 24 -2.77 -1.40 5.30
CA ILE A 24 -2.98 -0.53 6.45
C ILE A 24 -3.61 0.81 6.02
N ARG A 25 -3.10 1.44 4.95
CA ARG A 25 -3.66 2.69 4.42
C ARG A 25 -5.11 2.51 3.97
N ARG A 26 -5.45 1.37 3.36
CA ARG A 26 -6.82 1.07 2.95
C ARG A 26 -7.74 0.95 4.16
N ARG A 27 -7.33 0.23 5.19
CA ARG A 27 -8.08 0.12 6.45
C ARG A 27 -8.27 1.48 7.13
N ALA A 28 -7.24 2.32 7.15
CA ALA A 28 -7.33 3.70 7.66
C ALA A 28 -8.36 4.53 6.88
N THR A 29 -8.40 4.38 5.56
CA THR A 29 -9.35 5.08 4.68
C THR A 29 -10.79 4.63 4.94
N GLN A 30 -11.02 3.32 5.06
CA GLN A 30 -12.33 2.75 5.38
C GLN A 30 -12.81 3.24 6.75
N LEU A 31 -11.92 3.28 7.73
CA LEU A 31 -12.23 3.79 9.06
C LEU A 31 -12.55 5.29 9.06
N ALA A 32 -11.83 6.08 8.27
CA ALA A 32 -12.14 7.50 8.10
C ALA A 32 -13.53 7.72 7.51
N VAL A 33 -13.94 6.89 6.53
CA VAL A 33 -15.31 6.90 6.00
C VAL A 33 -16.31 6.52 7.09
N ALA A 34 -16.07 5.43 7.83
CA ALA A 34 -16.95 4.97 8.90
C ALA A 34 -17.13 6.00 10.02
N LEU A 35 -16.08 6.74 10.39
CA LEU A 35 -16.14 7.83 11.36
C LEU A 35 -17.00 9.01 10.87
N VAL A 36 -17.14 9.20 9.56
CA VAL A 36 -18.00 10.24 8.99
C VAL A 36 -19.44 9.76 8.83
N THR A 37 -19.65 8.51 8.42
CA THR A 37 -21.00 7.97 8.13
C THR A 37 -21.70 7.41 9.37
N GLU A 38 -20.95 6.81 10.30
CA GLU A 38 -21.45 6.09 11.48
C GLU A 38 -20.59 6.40 12.74
N PRO A 39 -20.49 7.67 13.16
CA PRO A 39 -19.53 8.12 14.19
C PRO A 39 -19.74 7.51 15.58
N PHE A 40 -20.96 7.08 15.91
CA PHE A 40 -21.32 6.54 17.22
C PHE A 40 -21.61 5.04 17.20
N SER A 41 -21.29 4.35 16.10
CA SER A 41 -21.38 2.90 16.01
C SER A 41 -20.34 2.23 16.90
N THR A 42 -20.76 1.22 17.66
CA THR A 42 -19.86 0.38 18.46
C THR A 42 -18.81 -0.30 17.59
N ASP A 43 -19.20 -0.70 16.38
CA ASP A 43 -18.34 -1.41 15.44
C ASP A 43 -17.25 -0.48 14.89
N THR A 44 -17.60 0.76 14.54
CA THR A 44 -16.62 1.80 14.15
C THR A 44 -15.62 2.04 15.27
N HIS A 45 -16.09 2.08 16.52
CA HIS A 45 -15.24 2.27 17.68
C HIS A 45 -14.28 1.10 17.92
N GLU A 46 -14.75 -0.14 17.77
CA GLU A 46 -13.92 -1.34 17.87
C GLU A 46 -12.89 -1.42 16.75
N GLN A 47 -13.29 -1.10 15.51
CA GLN A 47 -12.38 -1.04 14.37
C GLN A 47 -11.28 0.03 14.56
N LEU A 48 -11.63 1.20 15.10
CA LEU A 48 -10.66 2.25 15.45
C LEU A 48 -9.67 1.77 16.51
N ARG A 49 -10.15 1.14 17.58
CA ARG A 49 -9.28 0.59 18.62
C ARG A 49 -8.31 -0.42 18.04
N SER A 50 -8.83 -1.40 17.28
CA SER A 50 -8.00 -2.44 16.68
C SER A 50 -6.98 -1.88 15.69
N TYR A 51 -7.33 -0.86 14.90
CA TYR A 51 -6.38 -0.17 14.01
C TYR A 51 -5.23 0.48 14.80
N VAL A 52 -5.55 1.19 15.89
CA VAL A 52 -4.54 1.82 16.74
C VAL A 52 -3.62 0.78 17.38
N GLU A 53 -4.17 -0.33 17.86
CA GLU A 53 -3.41 -1.38 18.54
C GLU A 53 -2.53 -2.22 17.61
N GLN A 54 -2.94 -2.41 16.35
CA GLN A 54 -2.32 -3.41 15.46
C GLN A 54 -1.58 -2.78 14.28
N ASP A 55 -2.10 -1.69 13.72
CA ASP A 55 -1.63 -1.18 12.42
C ASP A 55 -0.88 0.14 12.52
N ALA A 56 -1.26 1.00 13.47
CA ALA A 56 -0.78 2.39 13.52
C ALA A 56 0.74 2.48 13.72
N ASP A 57 1.30 1.67 14.62
CA ASP A 57 2.75 1.65 14.89
C ASP A 57 3.53 1.04 13.71
N GLU A 58 3.03 -0.05 13.12
CA GLU A 58 3.65 -0.67 11.95
C GLU A 58 3.66 0.31 10.76
N ALA A 59 2.56 1.01 10.50
CA ALA A 59 2.51 2.02 9.45
C ALA A 59 3.54 3.13 9.67
N GLN A 60 3.72 3.62 10.89
CA GLN A 60 4.72 4.65 11.19
C GLN A 60 6.14 4.15 10.89
N VAL A 61 6.44 2.91 11.25
CA VAL A 61 7.74 2.28 10.98
C VAL A 61 7.96 2.14 9.47
N LEU A 62 6.99 1.57 8.75
CA LEU A 62 7.07 1.36 7.29
C LEU A 62 7.22 2.68 6.54
N VAL A 63 6.43 3.70 6.88
CA VAL A 63 6.54 5.04 6.27
C VAL A 63 7.91 5.65 6.55
N THR A 64 8.42 5.55 7.78
CA THR A 64 9.74 6.07 8.14
C THR A 64 10.84 5.41 7.30
N GLN A 65 10.77 4.09 7.10
CA GLN A 65 11.72 3.37 6.27
C GLN A 65 11.66 3.82 4.81
N VAL A 66 10.45 4.01 4.26
CA VAL A 66 10.28 4.53 2.89
C VAL A 66 10.86 5.94 2.77
N LEU A 67 10.57 6.83 3.71
CA LEU A 67 11.08 8.21 3.69
C LEU A 67 12.59 8.32 3.91
N ALA A 68 13.21 7.31 4.52
CA ALA A 68 14.66 7.23 4.67
C ALA A 68 15.39 6.84 3.37
N LEU A 69 14.67 6.35 2.35
CA LEU A 69 15.28 5.98 1.08
C LEU A 69 15.75 7.22 0.31
N PRO A 70 16.88 7.13 -0.44
CA PRO A 70 17.32 8.22 -1.30
C PRO A 70 16.25 8.59 -2.34
N PRO A 71 16.03 9.89 -2.63
CA PRO A 71 15.01 10.33 -3.58
C PRO A 71 15.13 9.73 -4.99
N ALA A 72 16.34 9.38 -5.43
CA ALA A 72 16.55 8.67 -6.69
C ALA A 72 15.93 7.27 -6.67
N ARG A 73 16.14 6.51 -5.58
CA ARG A 73 15.59 5.17 -5.39
C ARG A 73 14.08 5.17 -5.26
N LEU A 74 13.52 6.18 -4.59
CA LEU A 74 12.06 6.36 -4.54
C LEU A 74 11.46 6.59 -5.92
N ARG A 75 12.08 7.46 -6.74
CA ARG A 75 11.60 7.73 -8.10
C ARG A 75 11.71 6.51 -9.02
N GLU A 76 12.80 5.76 -8.94
CA GLU A 76 12.97 4.49 -9.66
C GLU A 76 11.85 3.51 -9.26
N ARG A 77 11.64 3.31 -7.95
CA ARG A 77 10.62 2.39 -7.47
C ARG A 77 9.20 2.83 -7.86
N ILE A 78 8.89 4.11 -7.80
CA ILE A 78 7.60 4.64 -8.29
C ILE A 78 7.46 4.37 -9.79
N ALA A 79 8.49 4.66 -10.60
CA ALA A 79 8.43 4.45 -12.05
C ALA A 79 8.19 2.98 -12.42
N GLU A 80 8.83 2.04 -11.72
CA GLU A 80 8.57 0.60 -11.83
C GLU A 80 7.11 0.26 -11.51
N LEU A 81 6.63 0.71 -10.34
CA LEU A 81 5.29 0.40 -9.85
C LEU A 81 4.18 0.99 -10.72
N THR A 82 4.37 2.21 -11.24
CA THR A 82 3.33 2.91 -12.02
C THR A 82 3.12 2.28 -13.40
N GLN A 83 4.12 1.56 -13.92
CA GLN A 83 4.03 0.86 -15.21
C GLN A 83 3.35 -0.52 -15.09
N SER A 84 3.19 -1.06 -13.88
CA SER A 84 2.58 -2.37 -13.65
C SER A 84 1.07 -2.29 -13.43
N LYS A 85 0.30 -2.90 -14.33
CA LYS A 85 -1.16 -3.04 -14.20
C LYS A 85 -1.58 -3.92 -13.01
N THR A 86 -0.73 -4.87 -12.61
CA THR A 86 -0.97 -5.74 -11.45
C THR A 86 -0.92 -4.93 -10.16
N VAL A 87 0.14 -4.13 -9.99
CA VAL A 87 0.29 -3.22 -8.85
C VAL A 87 -0.84 -2.21 -8.80
N GLN A 88 -1.26 -1.66 -9.94
CA GLN A 88 -2.39 -0.73 -9.99
C GLN A 88 -3.68 -1.37 -9.44
N ARG A 89 -3.95 -2.65 -9.73
CA ARG A 89 -5.08 -3.35 -9.12
C ARG A 89 -4.89 -3.51 -7.62
N GLU A 90 -3.72 -3.93 -7.15
CA GLU A 90 -3.47 -4.12 -5.71
C GLU A 90 -3.61 -2.84 -4.88
N VAL A 91 -3.27 -1.68 -5.46
CA VAL A 91 -3.43 -0.37 -4.79
C VAL A 91 -4.87 0.15 -4.83
N THR A 92 -5.67 -0.23 -5.84
CA THR A 92 -7.04 0.27 -6.04
C THR A 92 -8.13 -0.65 -5.54
N ALA A 93 -7.84 -1.96 -5.41
CA ALA A 93 -8.77 -2.98 -4.94
C ALA A 93 -9.10 -2.79 -3.46
#